data_AF-J1J6V8-F1
#
_entry.id   AF-J1J6V8-F1
#
_cell.length_a   1.000
_cell.length_b   1.000
_cell.length_c   1.000
_cell.angle_alpha   90.00
_cell.angle_beta   90.00
_cell.angle_gamma   90.00
#
_symmetry.space_group_name_H-M   'P 1'
#
loop_
_entity.id
_entity.type
_entity.pdbx_description
1 polymer ?
#
loop_
_entity_poly.entity_id
_entity_poly.type
_entity_poly.pdbx_seq_one_letter_code
_entity_poly.pdbx_strand_id
1 'polypeptide(L)'
;MKSLSITRIITFIAFFSISALPASASFGFIDKLTRMFTSVDTKEKYNKLYNKYASESYIGSTHSEKILEAKEYAHRHGYTETDLILKRHLWVIYCGRYVNLLRGDYNILMSHMDLPMALPNVIDHLRRKYLWKPMYFMWAYNESNNSKNPMIYYAKEFLKTTKDPEFDLEEQITDLVYNVRNGYYETIELLKKRCNTIEWIYYIMKP
;
A
#
# COMPACT_ATOMS: atom_id res chain seq x y z
N MET A 1 -14.92 22.39 -23.91
CA MET A 1 -15.94 22.81 -22.93
C MET A 1 -16.44 21.69 -21.99
N LYS A 2 -15.68 20.62 -21.72
CA LYS A 2 -16.11 19.52 -20.81
C LYS A 2 -15.59 19.63 -19.36
N SER A 3 -14.51 20.40 -19.12
CA SER A 3 -13.89 20.51 -17.80
C SER A 3 -14.68 21.38 -16.80
N LEU A 4 -15.28 22.48 -17.28
CA LEU A 4 -16.04 23.43 -16.44
C LEU A 4 -17.35 22.86 -15.87
N SER A 5 -17.95 21.84 -16.51
CA SER A 5 -19.21 21.26 -16.02
C SER A 5 -18.98 20.25 -14.90
N ILE A 6 -17.89 19.47 -14.94
CA ILE A 6 -17.56 18.49 -13.90
C ILE A 6 -17.28 19.21 -12.57
N THR A 7 -16.48 20.29 -12.61
CA THR A 7 -16.19 21.08 -11.40
C THR A 7 -17.46 21.64 -10.77
N ARG A 8 -18.38 22.20 -11.57
CA ARG A 8 -19.66 22.72 -11.06
C ARG A 8 -20.59 21.65 -10.50
N ILE A 9 -20.62 20.46 -11.09
CA ILE A 9 -21.40 19.32 -10.57
C ILE A 9 -20.83 18.84 -9.23
N ILE A 10 -19.51 18.76 -9.10
CA ILE A 10 -18.85 18.39 -7.83
C ILE A 10 -19.13 19.43 -6.74
N THR A 11 -19.04 20.72 -7.06
CA THR A 11 -19.40 21.79 -6.12
C THR A 11 -20.85 21.63 -5.68
N PHE A 12 -21.78 21.39 -6.61
CA PHE A 12 -23.20 21.25 -6.30
C PHE A 12 -23.50 20.05 -5.39
N ILE A 13 -22.93 18.86 -5.69
CA ILE A 13 -23.10 17.65 -4.87
C ILE A 13 -22.49 17.82 -3.48
N ALA A 14 -21.32 18.46 -3.39
CA ALA A 14 -20.69 18.76 -2.11
C ALA A 14 -21.57 19.70 -1.27
N PHE A 15 -22.06 20.81 -1.84
CA PHE A 15 -22.94 21.75 -1.16
C PHE A 15 -24.26 21.11 -0.70
N PHE A 16 -24.86 20.25 -1.52
CA PHE A 16 -26.12 19.57 -1.20
C PHE A 16 -25.98 18.52 -0.10
N SER A 17 -24.78 17.93 0.04
CA SER A 17 -24.51 16.92 1.07
C SER A 17 -24.12 17.54 2.41
N ILE A 18 -23.54 18.76 2.39
CA ILE A 18 -23.18 19.51 3.60
C ILE A 18 -24.41 19.98 4.37
N SER A 19 -25.52 20.28 3.69
CA SER A 19 -26.75 20.76 4.33
C SER A 19 -27.55 19.67 5.06
N ALA A 20 -27.26 18.40 4.82
CA ALA A 20 -28.01 17.26 5.35
C ALA A 20 -27.22 16.41 6.38
N LEU A 21 -25.93 16.67 6.56
CA LEU A 21 -25.05 15.87 7.43
C LEU A 21 -24.52 16.71 8.61
N PRO A 22 -24.40 16.14 9.82
CA PRO A 22 -23.69 16.80 10.91
C PRO A 22 -22.27 17.14 10.45
N ALA A 23 -21.73 18.28 10.90
CA ALA A 23 -20.48 18.85 10.38
C ALA A 23 -19.31 17.85 10.36
N SER A 24 -19.19 16.98 11.36
CA SER A 24 -18.16 15.91 11.40
C SER A 24 -18.30 14.87 10.29
N ALA A 25 -19.53 14.53 9.90
CA ALA A 25 -19.81 13.62 8.78
C ALA A 25 -19.66 14.32 7.42
N SER A 26 -19.93 15.63 7.35
CA SER A 26 -19.74 16.39 6.10
C SER A 26 -18.26 16.55 5.76
N PHE A 27 -17.38 16.83 6.73
CA PHE A 27 -15.92 16.87 6.51
C PHE A 27 -15.36 15.51 6.06
N GLY A 28 -15.78 14.41 6.70
CA GLY A 28 -15.36 13.06 6.29
C GLY A 28 -15.85 12.68 4.89
N PHE A 29 -17.04 13.13 4.50
CA PHE A 29 -17.60 12.91 3.16
C PHE A 29 -16.89 13.73 2.08
N ILE A 30 -16.61 15.02 2.33
CA ILE A 30 -15.85 15.87 1.42
C ILE A 30 -14.44 15.31 1.22
N ASP A 31 -13.74 14.95 2.29
CA ASP A 31 -12.40 14.37 2.21
C ASP A 31 -12.38 13.07 1.41
N LYS A 32 -13.41 12.22 1.57
CA LYS A 32 -13.57 11.00 0.76
C LYS A 32 -13.85 11.31 -0.72
N LEU A 33 -14.71 12.28 -1.02
CA LEU A 33 -15.01 12.71 -2.39
C LEU A 33 -13.79 13.32 -3.07
N THR A 34 -13.08 14.24 -2.40
CA THR A 34 -11.88 14.87 -2.94
C THR A 34 -10.82 13.81 -3.27
N ARG A 35 -10.65 12.81 -2.40
CA ARG A 35 -9.77 11.67 -2.65
C ARG A 35 -10.18 10.84 -3.87
N MET A 36 -11.47 10.61 -4.11
CA MET A 36 -11.94 9.85 -5.28
C MET A 36 -11.63 10.52 -6.62
N PHE A 37 -11.54 11.84 -6.68
CA PHE A 37 -11.24 12.59 -7.92
C PHE A 37 -9.77 12.99 -8.06
N THR A 38 -8.92 12.61 -7.11
CA THR A 38 -7.49 12.92 -7.13
C THR A 38 -6.75 11.84 -7.91
N SER A 39 -6.16 12.21 -9.04
CA SER A 39 -5.31 11.31 -9.84
C SER A 39 -3.94 11.12 -9.19
N VAL A 40 -3.47 9.87 -9.10
CA VAL A 40 -2.19 9.51 -8.47
C VAL A 40 -1.40 8.54 -9.35
N ASP A 41 -1.30 8.82 -10.64
CA ASP A 41 -0.70 7.97 -11.67
C ASP A 41 0.83 8.08 -11.81
N THR A 42 1.47 9.03 -11.10
CA THR A 42 2.94 9.21 -11.13
C THR A 42 3.52 9.42 -9.73
N LYS A 43 4.82 9.13 -9.60
CA LYS A 43 5.60 9.33 -8.36
C LYS A 43 5.54 10.79 -7.91
N GLU A 44 5.59 11.74 -8.83
CA GLU A 44 5.53 13.18 -8.55
C GLU A 44 4.18 13.60 -7.98
N LYS A 45 3.07 13.09 -8.56
CA LYS A 45 1.72 13.40 -8.07
C LYS A 45 1.53 12.87 -6.65
N TYR A 46 1.99 11.64 -6.41
CA TYR A 46 2.01 11.07 -5.07
C TYR A 46 2.83 11.91 -4.09
N ASN A 47 4.07 12.27 -4.45
CA ASN A 47 4.95 13.07 -3.59
C ASN A 47 4.34 14.44 -3.25
N LYS A 48 3.63 15.08 -4.19
CA LYS A 48 2.90 16.33 -3.93
C LYS A 48 1.81 16.15 -2.87
N LEU A 49 1.02 15.06 -2.97
CA LEU A 49 -0.02 14.76 -1.99
C LEU A 49 0.58 14.44 -0.61
N TYR A 50 1.68 13.70 -0.59
CA TYR A 50 2.38 13.39 0.65
C TYR A 50 2.96 14.64 1.31
N ASN A 51 3.58 15.54 0.55
CA ASN A 51 4.13 16.79 1.08
C ASN A 51 3.03 17.67 1.68
N LYS A 52 1.86 17.73 1.04
CA LYS A 52 0.69 18.42 1.60
C LYS A 52 0.27 17.79 2.93
N TYR A 53 0.08 16.46 2.95
CA TYR A 53 -0.25 15.72 4.16
C TYR A 53 0.77 15.96 5.29
N ALA A 54 2.07 15.94 4.97
CA ALA A 54 3.14 16.16 5.92
C ALA A 54 3.10 17.59 6.50
N SER A 55 2.85 18.59 5.67
CA SER A 55 2.73 19.99 6.12
C SER A 55 1.51 20.25 7.01
N GLU A 56 0.45 19.46 6.85
CA GLU A 56 -0.79 19.59 7.64
C GLU A 56 -0.75 18.76 8.93
N SER A 57 -0.02 17.64 8.93
CA SER A 57 -0.07 16.64 10.02
C SER A 57 1.10 16.70 11.00
N TYR A 58 2.25 17.27 10.60
CA TYR A 58 3.44 17.33 11.44
C TYR A 58 3.75 18.77 11.85
N ILE A 59 4.35 18.93 13.02
CA ILE A 59 4.74 20.23 13.57
C ILE A 59 6.25 20.42 13.38
N GLY A 60 6.66 21.56 12.82
CA GLY A 60 8.07 21.93 12.71
C GLY A 60 8.94 20.88 11.99
N SER A 61 10.05 20.48 12.63
CA SER A 61 11.01 19.52 12.08
C SER A 61 10.65 18.04 12.31
N THR A 62 9.57 17.74 13.04
CA THR A 62 9.22 16.37 13.44
C THR A 62 9.08 15.40 12.26
N HIS A 63 8.63 15.90 11.10
CA HIS A 63 8.55 15.08 9.89
C HIS A 63 9.92 14.57 9.42
N SER A 64 10.90 15.47 9.34
CA SER A 64 12.27 15.15 8.92
C SER A 64 12.96 14.23 9.92
N GLU A 65 12.76 14.46 11.22
CA GLU A 65 13.30 13.61 12.29
C GLU A 65 12.77 12.18 12.21
N LYS A 66 11.44 12.02 12.06
CA LYS A 66 10.81 10.69 11.91
C LYS A 66 11.25 9.98 10.62
N ILE A 67 11.50 10.71 9.53
CA ILE A 67 12.07 10.12 8.31
C ILE A 67 13.47 9.56 8.59
N LEU A 68 14.32 10.32 9.25
CA LEU A 68 15.69 9.90 9.60
C LEU A 68 15.68 8.68 10.52
N GLU A 69 14.86 8.70 11.57
CA GLU A 69 14.72 7.57 12.50
C GLU A 69 14.26 6.30 11.77
N ALA A 70 13.29 6.42 10.86
CA ALA A 70 12.81 5.30 10.07
C ALA A 70 13.89 4.76 9.10
N LYS A 71 14.73 5.63 8.52
CA LYS A 71 15.87 5.22 7.69
C LYS A 71 16.89 4.43 8.50
N GLU A 72 17.26 4.93 9.67
CA GLU A 72 18.21 4.26 10.57
C GLU A 72 17.68 2.92 11.04
N TYR A 73 16.39 2.84 11.38
CA TYR A 73 15.74 1.58 11.70
C TYR A 73 15.81 0.60 10.53
N ALA A 74 15.47 1.05 9.31
CA ALA A 74 15.51 0.19 8.14
C ALA A 74 16.94 -0.31 7.84
N HIS A 75 17.94 0.57 7.92
CA HIS A 75 19.34 0.22 7.71
C HIS A 75 19.83 -0.84 8.71
N ARG A 76 19.54 -0.65 10.01
CA ARG A 76 19.89 -1.63 11.07
C ARG A 76 19.28 -3.03 10.84
N HIS A 77 18.20 -3.11 10.09
CA HIS A 77 17.53 -4.38 9.78
C HIS A 77 17.90 -4.96 8.41
N GLY A 78 18.88 -4.35 7.71
CA GLY A 78 19.44 -4.85 6.45
C GLY A 78 18.69 -4.38 5.21
N TYR A 79 17.95 -3.27 5.29
CA TYR A 79 17.27 -2.68 4.14
C TYR A 79 18.07 -1.48 3.62
N THR A 80 18.44 -1.53 2.35
CA THR A 80 19.29 -0.53 1.68
C THR A 80 18.53 0.37 0.71
N GLU A 81 17.21 0.21 0.60
CA GLU A 81 16.43 0.94 -0.40
C GLU A 81 16.47 2.46 -0.19
N THR A 82 16.67 3.16 -1.31
CA THR A 82 16.51 4.60 -1.41
C THR A 82 15.10 4.97 -0.98
N ASP A 83 15.05 5.84 0.01
CA ASP A 83 13.92 5.99 0.91
C ASP A 83 12.73 6.75 0.29
N LEU A 84 12.07 6.10 -0.67
CA LEU A 84 10.85 6.62 -1.26
C LEU A 84 9.70 6.31 -0.32
N ILE A 85 9.13 7.36 0.28
CA ILE A 85 7.95 7.30 1.13
C ILE A 85 6.80 6.54 0.45
N LEU A 86 6.68 6.68 -0.87
CA LEU A 86 5.80 5.85 -1.69
C LEU A 86 6.07 4.36 -1.47
N LYS A 87 7.31 3.88 -1.67
CA LYS A 87 7.68 2.47 -1.49
C LYS A 87 7.29 1.95 -0.11
N ARG A 88 7.45 2.74 0.94
CA ARG A 88 7.03 2.33 2.31
C ARG A 88 5.52 2.06 2.38
N HIS A 89 4.69 2.95 1.84
CA HIS A 89 3.24 2.74 1.81
C HIS A 89 2.82 1.60 0.86
N LEU A 90 3.55 1.42 -0.24
CA LEU A 90 3.35 0.27 -1.14
C LEU A 90 3.68 -1.06 -0.43
N TRP A 91 4.74 -1.11 0.38
CA TRP A 91 5.09 -2.29 1.16
C TRP A 91 3.97 -2.71 2.13
N VAL A 92 3.26 -1.76 2.74
CA VAL A 92 2.07 -2.08 3.56
C VAL A 92 1.02 -2.80 2.71
N ILE A 93 0.79 -2.35 1.48
CA ILE A 93 -0.19 -2.96 0.56
C ILE A 93 0.28 -4.35 0.11
N TYR A 94 1.55 -4.49 -0.28
CA TYR A 94 2.13 -5.76 -0.73
C TYR A 94 2.11 -6.80 0.38
N CYS A 95 2.56 -6.45 1.57
CA CYS A 95 2.53 -7.36 2.72
C CYS A 95 1.10 -7.78 3.07
N GLY A 96 0.13 -6.85 3.01
CA GLY A 96 -1.27 -7.19 3.24
C GLY A 96 -1.83 -8.22 2.25
N ARG A 97 -1.37 -8.20 1.00
CA ARG A 97 -1.79 -9.18 -0.02
C ARG A 97 -1.30 -10.61 0.26
N TYR A 98 -0.23 -10.78 1.02
CA TYR A 98 0.21 -12.12 1.40
C TYR A 98 -0.81 -12.84 2.30
N VAL A 99 -1.69 -12.12 3.01
CA VAL A 99 -2.85 -12.74 3.67
C VAL A 99 -3.78 -13.39 2.64
N ASN A 100 -4.11 -12.68 1.56
CA ASN A 100 -4.99 -13.16 0.50
C ASN A 100 -4.34 -14.34 -0.26
N LEU A 101 -3.04 -14.26 -0.53
CA LEU A 101 -2.25 -15.36 -1.08
C LEU A 101 -2.36 -16.61 -0.20
N LEU A 102 -2.08 -16.48 1.09
CA LEU A 102 -2.13 -17.61 2.01
C LEU A 102 -3.55 -18.14 2.22
N ARG A 103 -4.61 -17.37 1.91
CA ARG A 103 -6.01 -17.83 1.92
C ARG A 103 -6.43 -18.52 0.64
N GLY A 104 -5.65 -18.39 -0.44
CA GLY A 104 -5.97 -18.96 -1.75
C GLY A 104 -6.84 -18.05 -2.63
N ASP A 105 -6.95 -16.76 -2.30
CA ASP A 105 -7.80 -15.81 -3.03
C ASP A 105 -7.30 -15.58 -4.48
N TYR A 106 -6.02 -15.88 -4.75
CA TYR A 106 -5.42 -15.79 -6.07
C TYR A 106 -5.58 -17.07 -6.91
N ASN A 107 -6.25 -18.12 -6.40
CA ASN A 107 -6.41 -19.39 -7.13
C ASN A 107 -7.08 -19.19 -8.50
N ILE A 108 -8.04 -18.26 -8.61
CA ILE A 108 -8.74 -17.95 -9.87
C ILE A 108 -7.87 -17.06 -10.79
N LEU A 109 -7.20 -16.05 -10.22
CA LEU A 109 -6.33 -15.17 -11.01
C LEU A 109 -5.16 -15.96 -11.63
N MET A 110 -4.59 -16.88 -10.86
CA MET A 110 -3.43 -17.67 -11.28
C MET A 110 -3.80 -19.01 -11.91
N SER A 111 -5.09 -19.36 -12.06
CA SER A 111 -5.49 -20.60 -12.74
C SER A 111 -5.15 -20.59 -14.23
N HIS A 112 -4.93 -19.42 -14.81
CA HIS A 112 -4.56 -19.24 -16.22
C HIS A 112 -3.05 -19.19 -16.45
N MET A 113 -2.25 -19.13 -15.38
CA MET A 113 -0.80 -19.17 -15.52
C MET A 113 -0.41 -20.64 -15.68
N ASP A 114 0.15 -21.01 -16.84
CA ASP A 114 0.75 -22.33 -17.11
C ASP A 114 2.02 -22.53 -16.27
N LEU A 115 1.85 -22.49 -14.94
CA LEU A 115 2.91 -22.65 -13.96
C LEU A 115 3.00 -24.14 -13.59
N PRO A 116 4.20 -24.76 -13.66
CA PRO A 116 4.44 -26.17 -13.34
C PRO A 116 4.13 -26.60 -11.90
N MET A 117 3.66 -25.68 -11.05
CA MET A 117 3.27 -25.93 -9.66
C MET A 117 2.00 -25.13 -9.36
N ALA A 118 0.90 -25.83 -9.08
CA ALA A 118 -0.37 -25.19 -8.74
C ALA A 118 -0.24 -24.35 -7.45
N LEU A 119 -0.93 -23.22 -7.39
CA LEU A 119 -0.90 -22.29 -6.25
C LEU A 119 -1.09 -22.96 -4.87
N PRO A 120 -1.94 -24.00 -4.69
CA PRO A 120 -2.02 -24.73 -3.43
C PRO A 120 -0.68 -25.30 -2.94
N ASN A 121 0.16 -25.82 -3.84
CA ASN A 121 1.46 -26.37 -3.48
C ASN A 121 2.43 -25.25 -3.04
N VAL A 122 2.30 -24.06 -3.61
CA VAL A 122 3.12 -22.88 -3.27
C VAL A 122 2.76 -22.36 -1.89
N ILE A 123 1.46 -22.22 -1.62
CA ILE A 123 0.95 -21.84 -0.30
C ILE A 123 1.41 -22.85 0.76
N ASP A 124 1.35 -24.13 0.43
CA ASP A 124 1.81 -25.20 1.30
C ASP A 124 3.32 -25.13 1.59
N HIS A 125 4.14 -24.86 0.58
CA HIS A 125 5.57 -24.61 0.75
C HIS A 125 5.85 -23.40 1.62
N LEU A 126 5.18 -22.26 1.36
CA LEU A 126 5.28 -21.05 2.19
C LEU A 126 4.98 -21.36 3.66
N ARG A 127 3.93 -22.13 3.95
CA ARG A 127 3.54 -22.50 5.31
C ARG A 127 4.49 -23.49 5.97
N ARG A 128 4.92 -24.55 5.26
CA ARG A 128 5.70 -25.64 5.85
C ARG A 128 7.20 -25.37 5.88
N LYS A 129 7.76 -24.86 4.77
CA LYS A 129 9.20 -24.66 4.62
C LYS A 129 9.65 -23.30 5.17
N TYR A 130 8.88 -22.25 4.89
CA TYR A 130 9.23 -20.86 5.25
C TYR A 130 8.48 -20.36 6.49
N LEU A 131 7.62 -21.22 7.07
CA LEU A 131 6.83 -20.92 8.26
C LEU A 131 5.96 -19.66 8.12
N TRP A 132 5.52 -19.31 6.91
CA TRP A 132 4.64 -18.17 6.71
C TRP A 132 3.28 -18.44 7.37
N LYS A 133 2.85 -17.52 8.23
CA LYS A 133 1.54 -17.54 8.88
C LYS A 133 0.78 -16.26 8.52
N PRO A 134 -0.53 -16.30 8.25
CA PRO A 134 -1.32 -15.10 7.97
C PRO A 134 -1.19 -14.01 9.04
N MET A 135 -1.00 -14.41 10.31
CA MET A 135 -0.83 -13.47 11.43
C MET A 135 0.36 -12.52 11.25
N TYR A 136 1.43 -12.93 10.56
CA TYR A 136 2.60 -12.08 10.30
C TYR A 136 2.30 -10.92 9.34
N PHE A 137 1.22 -11.05 8.56
CA PHE A 137 0.83 -10.07 7.55
C PHE A 137 -0.47 -9.34 7.92
N MET A 138 -1.07 -9.68 9.06
CA MET A 138 -2.41 -9.23 9.42
C MET A 138 -2.49 -7.73 9.70
N TRP A 139 -1.45 -7.17 10.33
CA TRP A 139 -1.35 -5.71 10.52
C TRP A 139 -1.40 -5.00 9.17
N ALA A 140 -0.54 -5.41 8.23
CA ALA A 140 -0.45 -4.82 6.90
C ALA A 140 -1.75 -5.01 6.10
N TYR A 141 -2.41 -6.18 6.25
CA TYR A 141 -3.72 -6.43 5.66
C TYR A 141 -4.77 -5.45 6.17
N ASN A 142 -4.87 -5.28 7.49
CA ASN A 142 -5.82 -4.37 8.11
C ASN A 142 -5.54 -2.92 7.73
N GLU A 143 -4.28 -2.49 7.80
CA GLU A 143 -3.88 -1.12 7.47
C GLU A 143 -4.04 -0.82 5.98
N SER A 144 -3.73 -1.78 5.10
CA SER A 144 -3.99 -1.63 3.68
C SER A 144 -5.48 -1.37 3.41
N ASN A 145 -6.38 -2.05 4.14
CA ASN A 145 -7.83 -1.92 4.00
C ASN A 145 -8.43 -0.76 4.79
N ASN A 146 -7.61 -0.02 5.55
CA ASN A 146 -8.04 1.12 6.33
C ASN A 146 -8.27 2.35 5.43
N SER A 147 -9.53 2.64 5.09
CA SER A 147 -9.88 3.81 4.27
C SER A 147 -9.66 5.16 4.97
N LYS A 148 -9.36 5.15 6.28
CA LYS A 148 -9.11 6.39 7.04
C LYS A 148 -7.69 6.92 6.81
N ASN A 149 -6.76 6.08 6.38
CA ASN A 149 -5.41 6.51 6.08
C ASN A 149 -5.32 7.08 4.65
N PRO A 150 -5.17 8.41 4.47
CA PRO A 150 -5.16 9.01 3.15
C PRO A 150 -3.95 8.56 2.32
N MET A 151 -2.80 8.30 2.94
CA MET A 151 -1.58 7.96 2.21
C MET A 151 -1.59 6.52 1.71
N ILE A 152 -2.18 5.59 2.48
CA ILE A 152 -2.42 4.22 2.01
C ILE A 152 -3.49 4.19 0.92
N TYR A 153 -4.53 5.03 1.04
CA TYR A 153 -5.50 5.21 -0.05
C TYR A 153 -4.82 5.67 -1.34
N TYR A 154 -4.03 6.75 -1.31
CA TYR A 154 -3.34 7.23 -2.50
C TYR A 154 -2.32 6.25 -3.05
N ALA A 155 -1.64 5.49 -2.19
CA ALA A 155 -0.73 4.43 -2.61
C ALA A 155 -1.49 3.29 -3.34
N LYS A 156 -2.70 2.94 -2.89
CA LYS A 156 -3.57 1.99 -3.61
C LYS A 156 -4.02 2.53 -4.96
N GLU A 157 -4.43 3.80 -5.03
CA GLU A 157 -4.81 4.43 -6.30
C GLU A 157 -3.63 4.56 -7.26
N PHE A 158 -2.42 4.82 -6.74
CA PHE A 158 -1.18 4.78 -7.51
C PHE A 158 -0.97 3.42 -8.15
N LEU A 159 -1.07 2.33 -7.39
CA LEU A 159 -0.89 0.97 -7.93
C LEU A 159 -1.92 0.60 -9.00
N LYS A 160 -3.14 1.14 -8.95
CA LYS A 160 -4.17 0.86 -9.96
C LYS A 160 -3.96 1.61 -11.26
N THR A 161 -3.28 2.75 -11.21
CA THR A 161 -3.24 3.72 -12.32
C THR A 161 -1.85 3.90 -12.91
N THR A 162 -0.81 3.54 -12.16
CA THR A 162 0.58 3.57 -12.61
C THR A 162 0.77 2.64 -13.81
N LYS A 163 1.61 3.06 -14.74
CA LYS A 163 2.09 2.26 -15.87
C LYS A 163 3.55 1.84 -15.71
N ASP A 164 4.15 2.18 -14.58
CA ASP A 164 5.52 1.84 -14.25
C ASP A 164 5.56 0.34 -13.85
N PRO A 165 6.21 -0.52 -14.66
CA PRO A 165 6.28 -1.96 -14.40
C PRO A 165 6.91 -2.29 -13.04
N GLU A 166 7.73 -1.40 -12.49
CA GLU A 166 8.33 -1.56 -11.14
C GLU A 166 7.27 -1.83 -10.05
N PHE A 167 6.02 -1.41 -10.27
CA PHE A 167 4.93 -1.53 -9.31
C PHE A 167 3.78 -2.43 -9.77
N ASP A 168 4.01 -3.28 -10.77
CA ASP A 168 2.99 -4.23 -11.19
C ASP A 168 2.70 -5.24 -10.07
N LEU A 169 1.45 -5.22 -9.63
CA LEU A 169 0.96 -6.02 -8.52
C LEU A 169 0.81 -7.51 -8.83
N GLU A 170 0.53 -7.83 -10.09
CA GLU A 170 0.42 -9.21 -10.56
C GLU A 170 1.81 -9.81 -10.74
N GLU A 171 2.74 -9.02 -11.28
CA GLU A 171 4.15 -9.39 -11.40
C GLU A 171 4.75 -9.72 -10.02
N GLN A 172 4.49 -8.92 -8.98
CA GLN A 172 5.00 -9.22 -7.63
C GLN A 172 4.55 -10.57 -7.04
N ILE A 173 3.28 -10.94 -7.22
CA ILE A 173 2.77 -12.24 -6.74
C ILE A 173 3.34 -13.37 -7.60
N THR A 174 3.43 -13.15 -8.92
CA THR A 174 4.01 -14.10 -9.87
C THR A 174 5.48 -14.39 -9.55
N ASP A 175 6.27 -13.34 -9.27
CA ASP A 175 7.67 -13.43 -8.86
C ASP A 175 7.84 -14.17 -7.54
N LEU A 176 6.98 -13.90 -6.55
CA LEU A 176 7.01 -14.67 -5.30
C LEU A 176 6.75 -16.16 -5.55
N VAL A 177 5.73 -16.47 -6.35
CA VAL A 177 5.40 -17.86 -6.70
C VAL A 177 6.56 -18.54 -7.44
N TYR A 178 7.16 -17.83 -8.41
CA TYR A 178 8.36 -18.28 -9.11
C TYR A 178 9.52 -18.53 -8.15
N ASN A 179 9.76 -17.62 -7.19
CA ASN A 179 10.85 -17.75 -6.23
C ASN A 179 10.67 -18.93 -5.27
N VAL A 180 9.45 -19.17 -4.81
CA VAL A 180 9.13 -20.35 -3.97
C VAL A 180 9.40 -21.64 -4.73
N ARG A 181 9.02 -21.69 -6.01
CA ARG A 181 9.23 -22.86 -6.87
C ARG A 181 10.70 -23.18 -7.08
N ASN A 182 11.52 -22.16 -7.35
CA ASN A 182 12.95 -22.35 -7.61
C ASN A 182 13.79 -22.48 -6.33
N GLY A 183 13.14 -22.42 -5.15
CA GLY A 183 13.83 -22.59 -3.88
C GLY A 183 14.74 -21.41 -3.51
N TYR A 184 14.41 -20.19 -3.97
CA TYR A 184 15.16 -18.98 -3.62
C TYR A 184 14.86 -18.53 -2.18
N TYR A 185 15.39 -19.30 -1.22
CA TYR A 185 15.08 -19.18 0.20
C TYR A 185 15.42 -17.80 0.77
N GLU A 186 16.56 -17.25 0.40
CA GLU A 186 17.02 -15.94 0.89
C GLU A 186 16.03 -14.83 0.54
N THR A 187 15.54 -14.79 -0.70
CA THR A 187 14.54 -13.81 -1.14
C THR A 187 13.24 -13.93 -0.35
N ILE A 188 12.78 -15.16 -0.08
CA ILE A 188 11.51 -15.41 0.62
C ILE A 188 11.60 -15.01 2.10
N GLU A 189 12.72 -15.32 2.77
CA GLU A 189 12.95 -14.89 4.15
C GLU A 189 13.14 -13.37 4.24
N LEU A 190 13.81 -12.73 3.27
CA LEU A 190 13.93 -11.28 3.22
C LEU A 190 12.57 -10.59 3.07
N LEU A 191 11.68 -11.10 2.21
CA LEU A 191 10.32 -10.58 2.06
C LEU A 191 9.52 -10.69 3.36
N LYS A 192 9.56 -11.86 4.01
CA LYS A 192 8.92 -12.08 5.30
C LYS A 192 9.47 -11.14 6.38
N LYS A 193 10.79 -11.00 6.47
CA LYS A 193 11.46 -10.10 7.42
C LYS A 193 11.02 -8.65 7.19
N ARG A 194 10.98 -8.21 5.92
CA ARG A 194 10.54 -6.87 5.53
C ARG A 194 9.11 -6.61 5.97
N CYS A 195 8.20 -7.54 5.73
CA CYS A 195 6.82 -7.43 6.15
C CYS A 195 6.62 -7.46 7.67
N ASN A 196 7.50 -8.11 8.43
CA ASN A 196 7.45 -8.05 9.89
C ASN A 196 7.95 -6.70 10.44
N THR A 197 8.80 -5.99 9.70
CA THR A 197 9.37 -4.70 10.13
C THR A 197 8.59 -3.48 9.65
N ILE A 198 7.72 -3.62 8.65
CA ILE A 198 7.03 -2.48 8.04
C ILE A 198 6.07 -1.78 9.01
N GLU A 199 5.48 -2.53 9.95
CA GLU A 199 4.64 -1.99 11.03
C GLU A 199 5.40 -0.97 11.87
N TRP A 200 6.62 -1.31 12.30
CA TRP A 200 7.46 -0.42 13.09
C TRP A 200 7.91 0.81 12.32
N ILE A 201 8.35 0.63 11.06
CA ILE A 201 8.72 1.75 10.18
C ILE A 201 7.54 2.72 10.01
N TYR A 202 6.35 2.17 9.81
CA TYR A 202 5.13 2.96 9.68
C TYR A 202 4.80 3.71 10.98
N TYR A 203 4.95 3.07 12.16
CA TYR A 203 4.70 3.73 13.43
C TYR A 203 5.69 4.86 13.75
N ILE A 204 6.98 4.68 13.44
CA ILE A 204 7.98 5.74 13.55
C ILE A 204 7.55 6.96 12.72
N MET A 205 7.08 6.71 11.49
CA MET A 205 6.68 7.77 10.58
C MET A 205 5.36 8.43 10.92
N LYS A 206 4.45 7.78 11.65
CA LYS A 206 3.10 8.32 11.89
C LYS A 206 3.18 9.71 12.55
N PRO A 207 2.42 10.74 12.10
CA PRO A 207 2.45 12.06 12.71
C PRO A 207 2.18 12.04 14.22
#